data_AF-A0A6P7FIU5-F1
#
_entry.id   AF-A0A6P7FIU5-F1
#
_cell.length_a   1.000
_cell.length_b   1.000
_cell.length_c   1.000
_cell.angle_alpha   90.00
_cell.angle_beta   90.00
_cell.angle_gamma   90.00
#
_symmetry.space_group_name_H-M   'P 1'
#
loop_
_entity.id
_entity.type
_entity.pdbx_description
1 polymer ?
#
loop_
_entity_poly.entity_id
_entity_poly.type
_entity_poly.pdbx_seq_one_letter_code
_entity_poly.pdbx_strand_id
1 'polypeptide(L)'
;MTYFFVIEIMCTEDCTEHYNKTITVLEPAHYDRTDRWNIEYIPEKNEEIVTGVDITCKNVKLPLHYIVKDSCNDCKQTLTILSSNLSEIPPSSFVNTKTISKLILNNLNIFKLSPGAFVQRSLVEIYLSNNSLSEIGLGVFNSLDNLEILDLSLNQITKLETQCFSGMTNLKSLNLSHNNLLTFSNNIFDPNIHRMDALHLDFNRIKHLLIDIKIKINSLFLNNNQLNELNFCPHLFTTVCLKNNHLKKLSSTFCTSKGNELSSFDVSYNNISSIDDFYFREAFEMKSLNLNNNNLSSLSPGVFYNMSNLQYLNISYNNLNDFKFGTFDTLKSLGILDLSNNNFDSISTSLHSLKNIHQFYIQNNHVQNINPDQLKTYFPQLKKIFFDNNYLSCDNIVNIVRQLNSSVVMLHNNLRNSTNVHGISCLDKPEVPLVPKHFNKTDNETLKDYFDEIKNSSLYQILQQIYSSEKAKNVGHSKNLSSDKLLTDKYLEDNIKNNRNFTNYFREFIENQKKIVNVDNQVNAKLYKYIDELSHSQETKTNILDPEKLVYTETNGSNKIVIVLSINTALLCLIALLIGYVLYKNNNYRAVNIAEHLELSDN
;
A
#
# COMPACT_ATOMS: atom_id res chain seq x y z
N MET A 1 7.99 -26.59 -34.93
CA MET A 1 8.28 -25.20 -34.52
C MET A 1 7.12 -24.35 -35.00
N THR A 2 6.53 -23.56 -34.12
CA THR A 2 5.41 -22.66 -34.44
C THR A 2 6.00 -21.33 -34.90
N TYR A 3 5.61 -20.86 -36.08
CA TYR A 3 6.14 -19.62 -36.65
C TYR A 3 5.00 -18.62 -36.91
N PHE A 4 5.28 -17.34 -36.67
CA PHE A 4 4.45 -16.21 -37.08
C PHE A 4 5.11 -15.55 -38.29
N PHE A 5 4.34 -15.35 -39.36
CA PHE A 5 4.82 -14.69 -40.57
C PHE A 5 4.37 -13.24 -40.59
N VAL A 6 5.29 -12.30 -40.83
CA VAL A 6 4.99 -10.87 -40.97
C VAL A 6 5.15 -10.48 -42.43
N ILE A 7 4.06 -10.03 -43.06
CA ILE A 7 4.05 -9.51 -44.43
C ILE A 7 3.87 -7.99 -44.35
N GLU A 8 4.90 -7.22 -44.69
CA GLU A 8 4.80 -5.76 -44.82
C GLU A 8 4.49 -5.38 -46.28
N ILE A 9 3.41 -4.63 -46.49
CA ILE A 9 2.97 -4.17 -47.82
C ILE A 9 2.89 -2.65 -47.82
N MET A 10 3.64 -2.01 -48.72
CA MET A 10 3.46 -0.59 -49.04
C MET A 10 2.36 -0.48 -50.11
N CYS A 11 1.21 0.08 -49.78
CA CYS A 11 0.16 0.37 -50.76
C CYS A 11 0.38 1.79 -51.33
N THR A 12 0.28 1.90 -52.66
CA THR A 12 0.91 2.84 -53.62
C THR A 12 0.42 4.31 -53.57
N GLU A 13 1.01 5.36 -54.15
CA GLU A 13 2.11 5.64 -55.13
C GLU A 13 2.93 6.85 -54.61
N ASP A 14 4.17 7.03 -55.07
CA ASP A 14 5.18 8.03 -54.66
C ASP A 14 5.86 7.82 -53.30
N CYS A 15 6.81 6.87 -53.23
CA CYS A 15 7.93 6.96 -52.29
C CYS A 15 9.19 6.40 -52.95
N THR A 16 10.04 7.30 -53.42
CA THR A 16 11.46 7.04 -53.66
C THR A 16 12.16 6.72 -52.33
N GLU A 17 12.85 5.58 -52.31
CA GLU A 17 14.05 5.30 -51.51
C GLU A 17 13.97 5.26 -49.96
N HIS A 18 13.95 4.05 -49.36
CA HIS A 18 15.03 3.44 -48.54
C HIS A 18 14.51 2.37 -47.52
N TYR A 19 15.06 1.16 -47.70
CA TYR A 19 15.34 0.06 -46.76
C TYR A 19 14.47 -0.17 -45.50
N ASN A 20 13.77 -1.31 -45.49
CA ASN A 20 13.94 -2.35 -44.47
C ASN A 20 13.45 -3.71 -45.01
N LYS A 21 14.13 -4.77 -44.56
CA LYS A 21 14.07 -6.16 -45.08
C LYS A 21 12.64 -6.64 -45.34
N THR A 22 12.31 -6.69 -46.63
CA THR A 22 11.01 -6.99 -47.23
C THR A 22 10.98 -8.46 -47.65
N ILE A 23 9.86 -9.16 -47.46
CA ILE A 23 9.63 -10.42 -48.16
C ILE A 23 9.58 -10.09 -49.66
N THR A 24 10.51 -10.66 -50.43
CA THR A 24 10.58 -10.52 -51.87
C THR A 24 9.43 -11.31 -52.49
N VAL A 25 8.36 -10.63 -52.91
CA VAL A 25 7.41 -11.20 -53.86
C VAL A 25 8.14 -11.22 -55.20
N LEU A 26 8.46 -12.42 -55.71
CA LEU A 26 8.98 -12.57 -57.06
C LEU A 26 7.96 -11.96 -58.03
N GLU A 27 8.36 -10.90 -58.74
CA GLU A 27 7.60 -10.35 -59.85
C GLU A 27 7.22 -11.49 -60.82
N PRO A 28 5.94 -11.71 -61.13
CA PRO A 28 5.58 -12.24 -62.42
C PRO A 28 5.77 -11.09 -63.41
N ALA A 29 6.76 -11.22 -64.28
CA ALA A 29 6.94 -10.31 -65.40
C ALA A 29 5.61 -10.21 -66.18
N HIS A 30 5.12 -8.97 -66.28
CA HIS A 30 3.85 -8.53 -66.87
C HIS A 30 2.61 -8.65 -66.00
N TYR A 31 2.10 -7.50 -65.53
CA TYR A 31 0.65 -7.33 -65.49
C TYR A 31 0.17 -5.89 -65.77
N ASP A 32 -1.08 -5.92 -66.23
CA ASP A 32 -1.99 -4.90 -66.73
C ASP A 32 -2.55 -4.02 -65.59
N ARG A 33 -3.12 -2.85 -65.92
CA ARG A 33 -3.58 -1.78 -64.99
C ARG A 33 -4.78 -2.14 -64.09
N THR A 34 -4.97 -3.40 -63.72
CA THR A 34 -6.12 -3.89 -62.95
C THR A 34 -5.75 -4.71 -61.71
N ASP A 35 -4.49 -4.65 -61.25
CA ASP A 35 -3.91 -5.67 -60.40
C ASP A 35 -4.40 -5.75 -58.94
N ARG A 36 -4.89 -6.95 -58.64
CA ARG A 36 -5.08 -7.51 -57.31
C ARG A 36 -3.72 -8.03 -56.83
N TRP A 37 -3.25 -7.53 -55.68
CA TRP A 37 -2.07 -8.06 -55.03
C TRP A 37 -2.38 -9.46 -54.48
N ASN A 38 -2.11 -10.49 -55.26
CA ASN A 38 -2.16 -11.88 -54.81
C ASN A 38 -0.80 -12.23 -54.21
N ILE A 39 -0.69 -12.24 -52.88
CA ILE A 39 0.50 -12.78 -52.20
C ILE A 39 0.22 -14.24 -51.91
N GLU A 40 0.84 -15.14 -52.68
CA GLU A 40 0.75 -16.59 -52.50
C GLU A 40 2.06 -17.07 -51.84
N TYR A 41 1.98 -17.49 -50.57
CA TYR A 41 3.11 -18.13 -49.87
C TYR A 41 2.98 -19.65 -50.03
N ILE A 42 3.99 -20.28 -50.62
CA ILE A 42 4.10 -21.74 -50.72
C ILE A 42 5.21 -22.16 -49.75
N PRO A 43 4.90 -22.85 -48.64
CA PRO A 43 5.92 -23.29 -47.70
C PRO A 43 6.92 -24.22 -48.43
N GLU A 44 8.22 -23.97 -48.29
CA GLU A 44 9.26 -24.73 -49.00
C GLU A 44 9.35 -26.21 -48.57
N LYS A 45 8.64 -26.63 -47.50
CA LYS A 45 8.56 -28.02 -47.03
C LYS A 45 7.22 -28.33 -46.37
N ASN A 46 6.70 -29.54 -46.62
CA ASN A 46 5.44 -30.11 -46.08
C ASN A 46 5.35 -30.27 -44.54
N GLU A 47 6.18 -29.59 -43.75
CA GLU A 47 6.30 -29.81 -42.28
C GLU A 47 6.06 -28.57 -41.41
N GLU A 48 5.82 -27.39 -41.99
CA GLU A 48 5.59 -26.16 -41.20
C GLU A 48 4.09 -25.93 -40.91
N ILE A 49 3.70 -26.08 -39.65
CA ILE A 49 2.35 -25.73 -39.16
C ILE A 49 2.34 -24.22 -38.89
N VAL A 50 1.73 -23.46 -39.81
CA VAL A 50 1.51 -22.02 -39.65
C VAL A 50 0.30 -21.80 -38.75
N THR A 51 0.47 -21.13 -37.61
CA THR A 51 -0.64 -20.86 -36.68
C THR A 51 -1.22 -19.45 -36.82
N GLY A 52 -0.52 -18.54 -37.49
CA GLY A 52 -0.95 -17.16 -37.67
C GLY A 52 -0.18 -16.41 -38.76
N VAL A 53 -0.82 -15.41 -39.36
CA VAL A 53 -0.21 -14.52 -40.37
C VAL A 53 -0.50 -13.07 -39.97
N ASP A 54 0.54 -12.28 -39.78
CA ASP A 54 0.44 -10.85 -39.49
C ASP A 54 0.76 -10.04 -40.75
N ILE A 55 -0.12 -9.10 -41.08
CA ILE A 55 -0.07 -8.33 -42.31
C ILE A 55 -0.07 -6.87 -41.91
N THR A 56 0.91 -6.13 -42.39
CA THR A 56 1.11 -4.74 -42.01
C THR A 56 1.09 -3.86 -43.25
N CYS A 57 0.18 -2.89 -43.27
CA CYS A 57 0.01 -1.98 -44.39
C CYS A 57 0.25 -0.52 -43.97
N LYS A 58 0.74 0.27 -44.92
CA LYS A 58 0.88 1.74 -44.81
C LYS A 58 0.26 2.42 -46.01
N ASN A 59 -0.24 3.64 -45.81
CA ASN A 59 -0.81 4.54 -46.81
C ASN A 59 -1.90 3.88 -47.68
N VAL A 60 -2.80 3.13 -47.04
CA VAL A 60 -3.81 2.35 -47.76
C VAL A 60 -4.95 3.20 -48.29
N LYS A 61 -5.49 2.81 -49.45
CA LYS A 61 -6.75 3.30 -50.01
C LYS A 61 -7.85 2.26 -49.80
N LEU A 62 -9.06 2.72 -49.44
CA LEU A 62 -10.23 1.85 -49.23
C LEU A 62 -11.16 1.88 -50.46
N PRO A 63 -11.83 0.77 -50.80
CA PRO A 63 -11.78 -0.53 -50.13
C PRO A 63 -10.47 -1.28 -50.42
N LEU A 64 -10.00 -2.06 -49.45
CA LEU A 64 -8.84 -2.93 -49.62
C LEU A 64 -9.18 -4.04 -50.61
N HIS A 65 -8.41 -4.10 -51.70
CA HIS A 65 -8.50 -5.13 -52.74
C HIS A 65 -7.50 -6.28 -52.54
N TYR A 66 -6.96 -6.37 -51.33
CA TYR A 66 -5.99 -7.38 -50.94
C TYR A 66 -6.66 -8.74 -50.74
N ILE A 67 -6.07 -9.79 -51.32
CA ILE A 67 -6.52 -11.18 -51.17
C ILE A 67 -5.29 -11.98 -50.71
N VAL A 68 -5.29 -12.38 -49.44
CA VAL A 68 -4.45 -13.52 -49.03
C VAL A 68 -5.15 -14.75 -49.52
N LYS A 69 -4.61 -15.40 -50.55
CA LYS A 69 -5.02 -16.77 -50.87
C LYS A 69 -4.51 -17.66 -49.75
N ASP A 70 -5.37 -18.55 -49.27
CA ASP A 70 -5.18 -19.50 -48.17
C ASP A 70 -3.82 -20.22 -48.23
N SER A 71 -2.76 -19.59 -47.75
CA SER A 71 -1.43 -20.21 -47.57
C SER A 71 -1.40 -21.06 -46.29
N CYS A 72 -2.48 -21.02 -45.51
CA CYS A 72 -2.75 -21.94 -44.43
C CYS A 72 -4.27 -21.95 -44.15
N ASN A 73 -4.89 -23.14 -44.19
CA ASN A 73 -6.35 -23.30 -44.17
C ASN A 73 -7.00 -22.98 -42.80
N ASP A 74 -6.23 -22.89 -41.70
CA ASP A 74 -6.77 -22.80 -40.33
C ASP A 74 -6.11 -21.70 -39.44
N CYS A 75 -5.26 -20.83 -39.98
CA CYS A 75 -4.55 -19.83 -39.16
C CYS A 75 -5.34 -18.53 -39.01
N LYS A 76 -5.22 -17.95 -37.81
CA LYS A 76 -5.73 -16.61 -37.52
C LYS A 76 -4.88 -15.56 -38.24
N GLN A 77 -5.51 -14.75 -39.08
CA GLN A 77 -4.83 -13.65 -39.76
C GLN A 77 -5.08 -12.32 -39.05
N THR A 78 -4.03 -11.52 -38.89
CA THR A 78 -4.05 -10.17 -38.34
C THR A 78 -3.73 -9.17 -39.43
N LEU A 79 -4.54 -8.12 -39.57
CA LEU A 79 -4.25 -6.98 -40.43
C LEU A 79 -4.02 -5.73 -39.57
N THR A 80 -2.87 -5.09 -39.73
CA THR A 80 -2.48 -3.85 -39.05
C THR A 80 -2.29 -2.75 -40.09
N ILE A 81 -2.93 -1.60 -39.90
CA ILE A 81 -2.66 -0.40 -40.68
C ILE A 81 -1.90 0.57 -39.77
N LEU A 82 -0.63 0.86 -40.09
CA LEU A 82 0.24 1.68 -39.25
C LEU A 82 0.11 3.18 -39.51
N SER A 83 -0.18 3.55 -40.75
CA SER A 83 -0.36 4.93 -41.16
C SER A 83 -1.27 4.97 -42.37
N SER A 84 -2.22 5.89 -42.40
CA SER A 84 -2.94 6.25 -43.61
C SER A 84 -3.57 7.63 -43.45
N ASN A 85 -3.97 8.25 -44.55
CA ASN A 85 -4.73 9.51 -44.55
C ASN A 85 -6.25 9.22 -44.52
N LEU A 86 -6.67 8.19 -43.77
CA LEU A 86 -8.05 7.73 -43.71
C LEU A 86 -8.79 8.50 -42.62
N SER A 87 -9.60 9.47 -43.04
CA SER A 87 -10.41 10.24 -42.11
C SER A 87 -11.75 9.54 -41.79
N GLU A 88 -12.22 8.66 -42.68
CA GLU A 88 -13.43 7.84 -42.54
C GLU A 88 -13.16 6.41 -43.02
N ILE A 89 -13.81 5.42 -42.39
CA ILE A 89 -13.90 4.06 -42.92
C ILE A 89 -15.25 3.91 -43.64
N PRO A 90 -15.28 3.93 -44.99
CA PRO A 90 -16.50 3.79 -45.77
C PRO A 90 -17.08 2.36 -45.70
N PRO A 91 -18.32 2.16 -46.17
CA PRO A 91 -18.92 0.83 -46.23
C PRO A 91 -18.07 -0.14 -47.09
N SER A 92 -18.06 -1.43 -46.72
CA SER A 92 -17.36 -2.50 -47.46
C SER A 92 -15.84 -2.32 -47.58
N SER A 93 -15.23 -1.51 -46.72
CA SER A 93 -13.79 -1.19 -46.75
C SER A 93 -12.87 -2.41 -46.75
N PHE A 94 -13.30 -3.52 -46.16
CA PHE A 94 -12.52 -4.74 -46.00
C PHE A 94 -13.16 -5.95 -46.74
N VAL A 95 -14.06 -5.71 -47.69
CA VAL A 95 -14.92 -6.78 -48.28
C VAL A 95 -14.14 -7.94 -48.92
N ASN A 96 -12.92 -7.67 -49.38
CA ASN A 96 -12.06 -8.67 -50.01
C ASN A 96 -11.14 -9.40 -49.02
N THR A 97 -11.02 -8.93 -47.76
CA THR A 97 -10.13 -9.51 -46.75
C THR A 97 -10.89 -10.49 -45.85
N LYS A 98 -11.54 -11.49 -46.46
CA LYS A 98 -12.50 -12.40 -45.79
C LYS A 98 -11.87 -13.34 -44.75
N THR A 99 -10.56 -13.51 -44.76
CA THR A 99 -9.81 -14.41 -43.87
C THR A 99 -9.29 -13.71 -42.61
N ILE A 100 -9.39 -12.37 -42.54
CA ILE A 100 -8.86 -11.58 -41.42
C ILE A 100 -9.72 -11.79 -40.17
N SER A 101 -9.07 -12.24 -39.10
CA SER A 101 -9.68 -12.45 -37.79
C SER A 101 -9.41 -11.32 -36.80
N LYS A 102 -8.29 -10.60 -36.96
CA LYS A 102 -7.89 -9.50 -36.09
C LYS A 102 -7.57 -8.27 -36.93
N LEU A 103 -8.17 -7.13 -36.60
CA LEU A 103 -7.98 -5.89 -37.33
C LEU A 103 -7.51 -4.77 -36.40
N ILE A 104 -6.33 -4.21 -36.68
CA ILE A 104 -5.69 -3.16 -35.88
C ILE A 104 -5.63 -1.87 -36.69
N LEU A 105 -6.38 -0.87 -36.22
CA LEU A 105 -6.60 0.42 -36.87
C LEU A 105 -6.33 1.58 -35.90
N ASN A 106 -5.42 1.37 -34.95
CA ASN A 106 -5.14 2.34 -33.90
C ASN A 106 -4.32 3.52 -34.45
N ASN A 107 -4.51 4.72 -33.89
CA ASN A 107 -3.70 5.91 -34.22
C ASN A 107 -3.77 6.36 -35.68
N LEU A 108 -4.93 6.24 -36.34
CA LEU A 108 -5.10 6.60 -37.75
C LEU A 108 -5.84 7.91 -37.99
N ASN A 109 -6.15 8.65 -36.91
CA ASN A 109 -6.95 9.88 -36.96
C ASN A 109 -8.33 9.70 -37.63
N ILE A 110 -8.89 8.49 -37.57
CA ILE A 110 -10.22 8.21 -38.11
C ILE A 110 -11.24 8.96 -37.26
N PHE A 111 -12.07 9.80 -37.87
CA PHE A 111 -13.12 10.54 -37.16
C PHE A 111 -14.50 9.93 -37.36
N LYS A 112 -14.69 9.04 -38.35
CA LYS A 112 -16.00 8.47 -38.68
C LYS A 112 -15.92 7.01 -39.17
N LEU A 113 -16.91 6.22 -38.76
CA LEU A 113 -17.18 4.88 -39.30
C LEU A 113 -18.55 4.91 -39.98
N SER A 114 -18.60 4.60 -41.28
CA SER A 114 -19.89 4.52 -41.97
C SER A 114 -20.63 3.21 -41.63
N PRO A 115 -21.97 3.17 -41.71
CA PRO A 115 -22.72 1.91 -41.64
C PRO A 115 -22.21 0.88 -42.66
N GLY A 116 -21.99 -0.36 -42.23
CA GLY A 116 -21.40 -1.40 -43.07
C GLY A 116 -19.89 -1.22 -43.32
N ALA A 117 -19.18 -0.40 -42.54
CA ALA A 117 -17.72 -0.29 -42.59
C ALA A 117 -17.04 -1.67 -42.46
N PHE A 118 -17.59 -2.51 -41.58
CA PHE A 118 -17.15 -3.88 -41.33
C PHE A 118 -18.26 -4.86 -41.72
N VAL A 119 -17.97 -5.73 -42.69
CA VAL A 119 -18.92 -6.75 -43.19
C VAL A 119 -18.36 -8.17 -43.15
N GLN A 120 -17.15 -8.34 -42.62
CA GLN A 120 -16.41 -9.59 -42.61
C GLN A 120 -16.77 -10.36 -41.34
N ARG A 121 -17.49 -11.48 -41.50
CA ARG A 121 -17.90 -12.33 -40.37
C ARG A 121 -16.75 -13.08 -39.69
N SER A 122 -15.57 -13.09 -40.31
CA SER A 122 -14.37 -13.73 -39.77
C SER A 122 -13.71 -12.93 -38.64
N LEU A 123 -14.06 -11.65 -38.49
CA LEU A 123 -13.48 -10.79 -37.47
C LEU A 123 -13.88 -11.25 -36.06
N VAL A 124 -12.87 -11.50 -35.24
CA VAL A 124 -12.92 -11.86 -33.82
C VAL A 124 -12.47 -10.68 -32.96
N GLU A 125 -11.52 -9.88 -33.44
CA GLU A 125 -10.97 -8.74 -32.71
C GLU A 125 -10.85 -7.50 -33.60
N ILE A 126 -11.35 -6.36 -33.12
CA ILE A 126 -11.17 -5.05 -33.77
C ILE A 126 -10.61 -4.06 -32.76
N TYR A 127 -9.52 -3.41 -33.13
CA TYR A 127 -8.89 -2.34 -32.37
C TYR A 127 -8.94 -1.03 -33.17
N LEU A 128 -9.59 -0.03 -32.59
CA LEU A 128 -9.82 1.31 -33.13
C LEU A 128 -9.38 2.38 -32.11
N SER A 129 -8.48 2.05 -31.20
CA SER A 129 -8.09 2.94 -30.12
C SER A 129 -7.19 4.08 -30.58
N ASN A 130 -7.23 5.19 -29.83
CA ASN A 130 -6.52 6.43 -30.14
C ASN A 130 -6.81 6.97 -31.54
N ASN A 131 -8.10 7.04 -31.89
CA ASN A 131 -8.60 7.71 -33.08
C ASN A 131 -9.38 8.98 -32.66
N SER A 132 -10.12 9.59 -33.60
CA SER A 132 -10.89 10.81 -33.37
C SER A 132 -12.40 10.57 -33.48
N LEU A 133 -12.88 9.36 -33.18
CA LEU A 133 -14.29 9.01 -33.28
C LEU A 133 -15.11 9.79 -32.26
N SER A 134 -16.16 10.48 -32.70
CA SER A 134 -17.06 11.27 -31.82
C SER A 134 -18.39 10.56 -31.50
N GLU A 135 -18.80 9.63 -32.34
CA GLU A 135 -20.04 8.85 -32.20
C GLU A 135 -19.92 7.48 -32.84
N ILE A 136 -20.76 6.53 -32.38
CA ILE A 136 -20.94 5.23 -33.03
C ILE A 136 -22.41 5.10 -33.42
N GLY A 137 -22.65 5.08 -34.74
CA GLY A 137 -23.98 5.00 -35.33
C GLY A 137 -24.50 3.58 -35.48
N LEU A 138 -25.81 3.46 -35.69
CA LEU A 138 -26.45 2.19 -36.07
C LEU A 138 -25.86 1.65 -37.38
N GLY A 139 -25.67 0.33 -37.49
CA GLY A 139 -25.26 -0.29 -38.74
C GLY A 139 -23.75 -0.47 -38.93
N VAL A 140 -22.91 0.12 -38.09
CA VAL A 140 -21.44 0.05 -38.24
C VAL A 140 -20.92 -1.38 -38.11
N PHE A 141 -21.49 -2.16 -37.19
CA PHE A 141 -21.02 -3.51 -36.82
C PHE A 141 -22.07 -4.62 -37.06
N ASN A 142 -23.11 -4.37 -37.88
CA ASN A 142 -24.33 -5.18 -38.03
C ASN A 142 -24.16 -6.63 -38.57
N SER A 143 -22.95 -7.19 -38.63
CA SER A 143 -22.70 -8.55 -39.14
C SER A 143 -21.53 -9.24 -38.46
N LEU A 144 -21.07 -8.74 -37.32
CA LEU A 144 -19.88 -9.26 -36.64
C LEU A 144 -20.25 -10.24 -35.51
N ASP A 145 -20.96 -11.31 -35.88
CA ASP A 145 -21.46 -12.34 -34.96
C ASP A 145 -20.35 -13.11 -34.23
N ASN A 146 -19.17 -13.24 -34.83
CA ASN A 146 -18.01 -13.87 -34.21
C ASN A 146 -17.10 -12.91 -33.42
N LEU A 147 -17.43 -11.61 -33.35
CA LEU A 147 -16.57 -10.64 -32.68
C LEU A 147 -16.61 -10.86 -31.17
N GLU A 148 -15.42 -11.05 -30.58
CA GLU A 148 -15.23 -11.24 -29.15
C GLU A 148 -14.65 -10.00 -28.47
N ILE A 149 -13.81 -9.22 -29.17
CA ILE A 149 -13.12 -8.06 -28.61
C ILE A 149 -13.32 -6.84 -29.51
N LEU A 150 -13.81 -5.75 -28.92
CA LEU A 150 -13.89 -4.43 -29.56
C LEU A 150 -13.24 -3.38 -28.67
N ASP A 151 -12.18 -2.75 -29.17
CA ASP A 151 -11.49 -1.65 -28.49
C ASP A 151 -11.75 -0.32 -29.22
N LEU A 152 -12.51 0.55 -28.57
CA LEU A 152 -12.84 1.92 -28.98
C LEU A 152 -12.26 2.95 -27.99
N SER A 153 -11.29 2.56 -27.17
CA SER A 153 -10.72 3.44 -26.15
C SER A 153 -9.93 4.61 -26.74
N LEU A 154 -9.68 5.63 -25.92
CA LEU A 154 -8.89 6.80 -26.32
C LEU A 154 -9.46 7.50 -27.58
N ASN A 155 -10.78 7.58 -27.68
CA ASN A 155 -11.46 8.34 -28.74
C ASN A 155 -12.14 9.57 -28.13
N GLN A 156 -13.01 10.23 -28.91
CA GLN A 156 -13.75 11.41 -28.47
C GLN A 156 -15.25 11.13 -28.37
N ILE A 157 -15.62 9.86 -28.14
CA ILE A 157 -17.01 9.40 -28.23
C ILE A 157 -17.86 10.08 -27.15
N THR A 158 -18.89 10.79 -27.59
CA THR A 158 -19.87 11.45 -26.71
C THR A 158 -21.24 10.78 -26.78
N LYS A 159 -21.53 10.08 -27.88
CA LYS A 159 -22.84 9.47 -28.16
C LYS A 159 -22.68 8.05 -28.72
N LEU A 160 -23.45 7.12 -28.16
CA LEU A 160 -23.66 5.78 -28.69
C LEU A 160 -25.14 5.69 -29.09
N GLU A 161 -25.42 5.35 -30.35
CA GLU A 161 -26.80 5.17 -30.77
C GLU A 161 -27.39 3.86 -30.24
N THR A 162 -28.70 3.83 -30.05
CA THR A 162 -29.42 2.60 -29.67
C THR A 162 -29.10 1.49 -30.68
N GLN A 163 -28.79 0.30 -30.18
CA GLN A 163 -28.42 -0.87 -30.99
C GLN A 163 -27.22 -0.68 -31.93
N CYS A 164 -26.35 0.32 -31.70
CA CYS A 164 -25.13 0.51 -32.51
C CYS A 164 -24.18 -0.69 -32.48
N PHE A 165 -24.30 -1.56 -31.47
CA PHE A 165 -23.56 -2.80 -31.32
C PHE A 165 -24.39 -4.07 -31.62
N SER A 166 -25.51 -3.93 -32.34
CA SER A 166 -26.32 -5.08 -32.78
C SER A 166 -25.54 -5.97 -33.77
N GLY A 167 -25.81 -7.27 -33.71
CA GLY A 167 -25.13 -8.30 -34.50
C GLY A 167 -23.90 -8.90 -33.81
N MET A 168 -23.38 -8.32 -32.73
CA MET A 168 -22.23 -8.83 -31.98
C MET A 168 -22.65 -9.71 -30.80
N THR A 169 -23.22 -10.88 -31.09
CA THR A 169 -23.81 -11.77 -30.07
C THR A 169 -22.78 -12.48 -29.19
N ASN A 170 -21.54 -12.65 -29.67
CA ASN A 170 -20.43 -13.30 -28.96
C ASN A 170 -19.45 -12.32 -28.30
N LEU A 171 -19.80 -11.03 -28.21
CA LEU A 171 -18.91 -10.01 -27.66
C LEU A 171 -18.59 -10.29 -26.18
N LYS A 172 -17.31 -10.51 -25.89
CA LYS A 172 -16.79 -10.80 -24.54
C LYS A 172 -16.18 -9.58 -23.87
N SER A 173 -15.55 -8.69 -24.65
CA SER A 173 -14.87 -7.52 -24.12
C SER A 173 -15.15 -6.29 -24.97
N LEU A 174 -15.72 -5.26 -24.34
CA LEU A 174 -15.89 -3.94 -24.93
C LEU A 174 -15.09 -2.91 -24.14
N ASN A 175 -14.18 -2.21 -24.82
CA ASN A 175 -13.42 -1.12 -24.24
C ASN A 175 -13.86 0.23 -24.82
N LEU A 176 -14.50 1.04 -23.98
CA LEU A 176 -14.91 2.42 -24.24
C LEU A 176 -14.20 3.41 -23.30
N SER A 177 -13.12 2.99 -22.64
CA SER A 177 -12.39 3.84 -21.71
C SER A 177 -11.75 5.05 -22.40
N HIS A 178 -11.48 6.12 -21.64
CA HIS A 178 -10.89 7.35 -22.17
C HIS A 178 -11.70 7.93 -23.34
N ASN A 179 -13.00 8.11 -23.14
CA ASN A 179 -13.91 8.79 -24.05
C ASN A 179 -14.62 9.93 -23.30
N ASN A 180 -15.65 10.52 -23.90
CA ASN A 180 -16.39 11.66 -23.36
C ASN A 180 -17.87 11.32 -23.06
N LEU A 181 -18.17 10.06 -22.73
CA LEU A 181 -19.53 9.61 -22.45
C LEU A 181 -20.08 10.28 -21.18
N LEU A 182 -21.27 10.88 -21.27
CA LEU A 182 -22.00 11.47 -20.14
C LEU A 182 -22.95 10.49 -19.47
N THR A 183 -23.42 9.51 -20.23
CA THR A 183 -24.32 8.44 -19.81
C THR A 183 -23.93 7.16 -20.50
N PHE A 184 -24.34 6.02 -19.93
CA PHE A 184 -24.22 4.73 -20.58
C PHE A 184 -25.51 3.94 -20.38
N SER A 185 -25.96 3.24 -21.42
CA SER A 185 -27.16 2.43 -21.42
C SER A 185 -26.91 1.12 -22.14
N ASN A 186 -27.42 0.00 -21.62
CA ASN A 186 -27.20 -1.32 -22.20
C ASN A 186 -28.05 -1.60 -23.45
N ASN A 187 -28.97 -0.69 -23.82
CA ASN A 187 -29.76 -0.77 -25.07
C ASN A 187 -28.93 -0.60 -26.35
N ILE A 188 -27.63 -0.33 -26.23
CA ILE A 188 -26.68 -0.28 -27.34
C ILE A 188 -26.33 -1.68 -27.87
N PHE A 189 -26.44 -2.70 -27.02
CA PHE A 189 -26.04 -4.08 -27.33
C PHE A 189 -27.11 -4.83 -28.11
N ASP A 190 -26.71 -5.95 -28.71
CA ASP A 190 -27.66 -6.91 -29.28
C ASP A 190 -28.53 -7.54 -28.17
N PRO A 191 -29.86 -7.65 -28.36
CA PRO A 191 -30.74 -8.28 -27.39
C PRO A 191 -30.40 -9.75 -27.07
N ASN A 192 -29.70 -10.44 -27.98
CA ASN A 192 -29.32 -11.85 -27.82
C ASN A 192 -27.89 -12.04 -27.28
N ILE A 193 -27.21 -10.96 -26.84
CA ILE A 193 -25.89 -11.10 -26.22
C ILE A 193 -26.02 -11.94 -24.94
N HIS A 194 -25.28 -13.05 -24.88
CA HIS A 194 -25.45 -14.03 -23.80
C HIS A 194 -24.67 -13.66 -22.54
N ARG A 195 -23.39 -13.33 -22.70
CA ARG A 195 -22.48 -13.03 -21.58
C ARG A 195 -21.29 -12.22 -22.07
N MET A 196 -21.02 -11.13 -21.35
CA MET A 196 -19.83 -10.31 -21.54
C MET A 196 -18.90 -10.47 -20.33
N ASP A 197 -17.62 -10.68 -20.59
CA ASP A 197 -16.62 -10.86 -19.54
C ASP A 197 -16.18 -9.51 -18.94
N ALA A 198 -15.99 -8.50 -19.79
CA ALA A 198 -15.51 -7.20 -19.36
C ALA A 198 -16.14 -6.04 -20.14
N LEU A 199 -16.58 -5.02 -19.40
CA LEU A 199 -16.98 -3.72 -19.92
C LEU A 199 -16.12 -2.63 -19.28
N HIS A 200 -15.30 -1.97 -20.09
CA HIS A 200 -14.44 -0.88 -19.64
C HIS A 200 -15.05 0.47 -20.03
N LEU A 201 -15.39 1.26 -19.03
CA LEU A 201 -15.95 2.62 -19.13
C LEU A 201 -15.11 3.63 -18.34
N ASP A 202 -13.90 3.25 -17.92
CA ASP A 202 -12.99 4.10 -17.16
C ASP A 202 -12.70 5.42 -17.88
N PHE A 203 -12.41 6.48 -17.14
CA PHE A 203 -12.00 7.79 -17.69
C PHE A 203 -13.01 8.33 -18.71
N ASN A 204 -14.29 8.30 -18.36
CA ASN A 204 -15.36 9.00 -19.07
C ASN A 204 -15.91 10.12 -18.18
N ARG A 205 -17.09 10.64 -18.48
CA ARG A 205 -17.79 11.67 -17.70
C ARG A 205 -19.17 11.19 -17.27
N ILE A 206 -19.31 9.88 -17.04
CA ILE A 206 -20.60 9.23 -16.83
C ILE A 206 -21.17 9.67 -15.48
N LYS A 207 -22.38 10.25 -15.52
CA LYS A 207 -23.16 10.63 -14.33
C LYS A 207 -24.28 9.64 -14.03
N HIS A 208 -24.81 9.00 -15.06
CA HIS A 208 -25.94 8.07 -14.97
C HIS A 208 -25.64 6.80 -15.78
N LEU A 209 -25.85 5.65 -15.13
CA LEU A 209 -25.63 4.33 -15.71
C LEU A 209 -26.97 3.59 -15.80
N LEU A 210 -27.42 3.21 -16.99
CA LEU A 210 -28.71 2.53 -17.20
C LEU A 210 -28.47 1.09 -17.64
N ILE A 211 -28.26 0.18 -16.69
CA ILE A 211 -28.08 -1.25 -16.98
C ILE A 211 -29.34 -2.01 -16.57
N ASP A 212 -30.03 -2.58 -17.56
CA ASP A 212 -31.02 -3.65 -17.35
C ASP A 212 -30.30 -5.00 -17.21
N ILE A 213 -30.76 -5.84 -16.27
CA ILE A 213 -30.10 -7.08 -15.79
C ILE A 213 -30.16 -8.21 -16.84
N LYS A 214 -30.80 -7.99 -17.99
CA LYS A 214 -30.90 -8.98 -19.08
C LYS A 214 -29.55 -9.37 -19.67
N ILE A 215 -28.57 -8.47 -19.65
CA ILE A 215 -27.22 -8.74 -20.17
C ILE A 215 -26.31 -9.09 -19.00
N LYS A 216 -25.81 -10.32 -18.98
CA LYS A 216 -24.87 -10.77 -17.95
C LYS A 216 -23.48 -10.21 -18.24
N ILE A 217 -23.03 -9.30 -17.39
CA ILE A 217 -21.68 -8.71 -17.43
C ILE A 217 -20.92 -9.21 -16.20
N ASN A 218 -19.76 -9.84 -16.39
CA ASN A 218 -18.97 -10.34 -15.26
C ASN A 218 -18.18 -9.21 -14.57
N SER A 219 -17.47 -8.38 -15.35
CA SER A 219 -16.58 -7.34 -14.83
C SER A 219 -16.95 -5.98 -15.38
N LEU A 220 -17.13 -5.00 -14.49
CA LEU A 220 -17.52 -3.64 -14.83
C LEU A 220 -16.49 -2.65 -14.28
N PHE A 221 -15.84 -1.91 -15.17
CA PHE A 221 -14.84 -0.91 -14.82
C PHE A 221 -15.34 0.50 -15.14
N LEU A 222 -15.46 1.33 -14.12
CA LEU A 222 -16.07 2.66 -14.14
C LEU A 222 -15.21 3.69 -13.41
N ASN A 223 -13.90 3.45 -13.29
CA ASN A 223 -13.03 4.35 -12.54
C ASN A 223 -12.95 5.72 -13.21
N ASN A 224 -12.72 6.78 -12.44
CA ASN A 224 -12.56 8.14 -12.96
C ASN A 224 -13.77 8.59 -13.80
N ASN A 225 -14.97 8.51 -13.21
CA ASN A 225 -16.22 9.01 -13.77
C ASN A 225 -16.87 10.02 -12.82
N GLN A 226 -18.14 10.37 -13.03
CA GLN A 226 -18.86 11.39 -12.26
C GLN A 226 -20.12 10.81 -11.58
N LEU A 227 -20.10 9.53 -11.23
CA LEU A 227 -21.24 8.86 -10.60
C LEU A 227 -21.45 9.39 -9.18
N ASN A 228 -22.67 9.84 -8.88
CA ASN A 228 -23.06 10.34 -7.55
C ASN A 228 -23.78 9.28 -6.70
N GLU A 229 -24.35 8.28 -7.35
CA GLU A 229 -25.08 7.17 -6.74
C GLU A 229 -24.97 5.90 -7.60
N LEU A 230 -25.24 4.76 -6.98
CA LEU A 230 -25.41 3.48 -7.67
C LEU A 230 -26.89 3.20 -7.83
N ASN A 231 -27.31 2.92 -9.06
CA ASN A 231 -28.69 2.56 -9.42
C ASN A 231 -28.79 1.11 -9.92
N PHE A 232 -27.83 0.28 -9.54
CA PHE A 232 -27.77 -1.15 -9.81
C PHE A 232 -27.19 -1.86 -8.58
N CYS A 233 -27.39 -3.18 -8.49
CA CYS A 233 -26.75 -3.97 -7.44
C CYS A 233 -25.38 -4.51 -7.89
N PRO A 234 -24.29 -4.19 -7.19
CA PRO A 234 -22.96 -4.72 -7.53
C PRO A 234 -22.85 -6.25 -7.41
N HIS A 235 -23.71 -6.90 -6.61
CA HIS A 235 -23.69 -8.35 -6.37
C HIS A 235 -24.00 -9.20 -7.61
N LEU A 236 -24.48 -8.55 -8.67
CA LEU A 236 -24.75 -9.16 -9.99
C LEU A 236 -23.48 -9.37 -10.82
N PHE A 237 -22.36 -8.78 -10.42
CA PHE A 237 -21.09 -8.80 -11.12
C PHE A 237 -20.05 -9.56 -10.30
N THR A 238 -19.01 -10.09 -10.95
CA THR A 238 -17.84 -10.65 -10.27
C THR A 238 -16.86 -9.58 -9.78
N THR A 239 -16.64 -8.56 -10.61
CA THR A 239 -15.73 -7.45 -10.30
C THR A 239 -16.40 -6.13 -10.64
N VAL A 240 -16.38 -5.19 -9.70
CA VAL A 240 -16.83 -3.82 -9.94
C VAL A 240 -15.78 -2.84 -9.43
N CYS A 241 -15.31 -1.96 -10.31
CA CYS A 241 -14.35 -0.91 -9.99
C CYS A 241 -14.98 0.47 -10.26
N LEU A 242 -15.11 1.26 -9.20
CA LEU A 242 -15.76 2.58 -9.17
C LEU A 242 -14.83 3.63 -8.55
N LYS A 243 -13.52 3.38 -8.56
CA LYS A 243 -12.51 4.27 -7.98
C LYS A 243 -12.62 5.67 -8.56
N ASN A 244 -12.45 6.70 -7.73
CA ASN A 244 -12.45 8.09 -8.17
C ASN A 244 -13.77 8.50 -8.87
N ASN A 245 -14.87 8.42 -8.12
CA ASN A 245 -16.20 8.91 -8.49
C ASN A 245 -16.70 9.86 -7.37
N HIS A 246 -18.00 10.15 -7.32
CA HIS A 246 -18.62 11.07 -6.36
C HIS A 246 -19.69 10.39 -5.49
N LEU A 247 -19.58 9.07 -5.29
CA LEU A 247 -20.56 8.30 -4.53
C LEU A 247 -20.60 8.79 -3.08
N LYS A 248 -21.80 9.10 -2.57
CA LYS A 248 -21.98 9.61 -1.19
C LYS A 248 -22.39 8.54 -0.17
N LYS A 249 -23.02 7.46 -0.64
CA LYS A 249 -23.53 6.37 0.18
C LYS A 249 -23.59 5.08 -0.62
N LEU A 250 -23.50 3.95 0.07
CA LEU A 250 -23.84 2.64 -0.49
C LEU A 250 -25.19 2.21 0.07
N SER A 251 -26.23 2.28 -0.75
CA SER A 251 -27.60 2.01 -0.33
C SER A 251 -28.16 0.72 -0.89
N SER A 252 -28.87 -0.03 -0.05
CA SER A 252 -29.44 -1.35 -0.41
C SER A 252 -30.67 -1.27 -1.32
N THR A 253 -31.15 -0.06 -1.65
CA THR A 253 -32.38 0.16 -2.44
C THR A 253 -32.41 -0.62 -3.76
N PHE A 254 -31.27 -0.73 -4.44
CA PHE A 254 -31.17 -1.41 -5.74
C PHE A 254 -30.73 -2.88 -5.64
N CYS A 255 -30.49 -3.39 -4.42
CA CYS A 255 -30.05 -4.75 -4.15
C CYS A 255 -31.19 -5.63 -3.61
N THR A 256 -32.23 -5.82 -4.43
CA THR A 256 -33.39 -6.67 -4.10
C THR A 256 -33.25 -8.12 -4.57
N SER A 257 -32.30 -8.38 -5.48
CA SER A 257 -32.09 -9.69 -6.09
C SER A 257 -30.98 -10.46 -5.40
N LYS A 258 -31.12 -11.79 -5.36
CA LYS A 258 -30.04 -12.69 -4.94
C LYS A 258 -28.96 -12.70 -6.01
N GLY A 259 -27.77 -12.20 -5.68
CA GLY A 259 -26.58 -12.24 -6.52
C GLY A 259 -25.38 -12.57 -5.65
N ASN A 260 -24.49 -13.42 -6.13
CA ASN A 260 -23.37 -13.93 -5.34
C ASN A 260 -22.06 -14.02 -6.15
N GLU A 261 -21.96 -13.32 -7.26
CA GLU A 261 -20.75 -13.48 -8.07
C GLU A 261 -19.62 -12.56 -7.59
N LEU A 262 -19.94 -11.54 -6.78
CA LEU A 262 -19.04 -10.45 -6.42
C LEU A 262 -17.86 -10.91 -5.56
N SER A 263 -16.71 -11.01 -6.20
CA SER A 263 -15.43 -11.38 -5.59
C SER A 263 -14.56 -10.15 -5.27
N SER A 264 -14.68 -9.06 -6.04
CA SER A 264 -13.84 -7.87 -5.86
C SER A 264 -14.64 -6.59 -6.06
N PHE A 265 -14.59 -5.70 -5.06
CA PHE A 265 -15.27 -4.41 -5.10
C PHE A 265 -14.34 -3.27 -4.70
N ASP A 266 -14.09 -2.37 -5.64
CA ASP A 266 -13.30 -1.16 -5.39
C ASP A 266 -14.18 0.08 -5.54
N VAL A 267 -14.42 0.78 -4.43
CA VAL A 267 -15.15 2.05 -4.34
C VAL A 267 -14.29 3.12 -3.67
N SER A 268 -12.97 2.98 -3.81
CA SER A 268 -12.01 3.93 -3.26
C SER A 268 -12.10 5.32 -3.88
N TYR A 269 -11.57 6.34 -3.21
CA TYR A 269 -11.54 7.72 -3.70
C TYR A 269 -12.95 8.20 -4.08
N ASN A 270 -13.91 8.03 -3.18
CA ASN A 270 -15.28 8.52 -3.34
C ASN A 270 -15.61 9.44 -2.15
N ASN A 271 -16.88 9.81 -1.99
CA ASN A 271 -17.35 10.66 -0.91
C ASN A 271 -18.26 9.89 0.07
N ILE A 272 -18.07 8.56 0.19
CA ILE A 272 -18.98 7.68 0.92
C ILE A 272 -18.89 7.98 2.41
N SER A 273 -19.99 8.45 3.01
CA SER A 273 -20.08 8.71 4.45
C SER A 273 -20.86 7.63 5.21
N SER A 274 -21.67 6.84 4.53
CA SER A 274 -22.46 5.76 5.14
C SER A 274 -22.66 4.57 4.20
N ILE A 275 -22.79 3.39 4.80
CA ILE A 275 -23.13 2.12 4.14
C ILE A 275 -24.35 1.58 4.87
N ASP A 276 -25.41 1.22 4.15
CA ASP A 276 -26.61 0.63 4.76
C ASP A 276 -26.29 -0.72 5.43
N ASP A 277 -27.02 -1.04 6.49
CA ASP A 277 -26.89 -2.33 7.17
C ASP A 277 -27.17 -3.47 6.19
N PHE A 278 -26.38 -4.54 6.29
CA PHE A 278 -26.50 -5.73 5.45
C PHE A 278 -26.34 -5.47 3.94
N TYR A 279 -25.78 -4.33 3.52
CA TYR A 279 -25.53 -4.02 2.11
C TYR A 279 -24.82 -5.16 1.37
N PHE A 280 -23.84 -5.80 2.01
CA PHE A 280 -23.05 -6.90 1.43
C PHE A 280 -23.59 -8.32 1.72
N ARG A 281 -24.81 -8.47 2.27
CA ARG A 281 -25.32 -9.76 2.76
C ARG A 281 -25.29 -10.90 1.74
N GLU A 282 -25.52 -10.58 0.47
CA GLU A 282 -25.57 -11.57 -0.61
C GLU A 282 -24.18 -11.80 -1.27
N ALA A 283 -23.18 -10.97 -0.98
CA ALA A 283 -21.84 -11.05 -1.58
C ALA A 283 -20.91 -12.04 -0.84
N PHE A 284 -21.31 -13.30 -0.72
CA PHE A 284 -20.56 -14.28 0.07
C PHE A 284 -19.27 -14.79 -0.59
N GLU A 285 -19.10 -14.61 -1.90
CA GLU A 285 -17.82 -14.87 -2.61
C GLU A 285 -16.80 -13.73 -2.52
N MET A 286 -17.11 -12.63 -1.79
CA MET A 286 -16.23 -11.47 -1.74
C MET A 286 -14.87 -11.81 -1.12
N LYS A 287 -13.79 -11.52 -1.85
CA LYS A 287 -12.39 -11.71 -1.44
C LYS A 287 -11.66 -10.40 -1.21
N SER A 288 -12.03 -9.35 -1.94
CA SER A 288 -11.37 -8.04 -1.86
C SER A 288 -12.41 -6.91 -1.77
N LEU A 289 -12.26 -6.06 -0.77
CA LEU A 289 -13.05 -4.84 -0.59
C LEU A 289 -12.13 -3.65 -0.35
N ASN A 290 -12.20 -2.67 -1.25
CA ASN A 290 -11.47 -1.41 -1.12
C ASN A 290 -12.43 -0.23 -0.97
N LEU A 291 -12.39 0.40 0.19
CA LEU A 291 -13.18 1.55 0.62
C LEU A 291 -12.30 2.75 0.98
N ASN A 292 -11.02 2.72 0.62
CA ASN A 292 -10.08 3.74 1.07
C ASN A 292 -10.35 5.12 0.44
N ASN A 293 -9.88 6.20 1.07
CA ASN A 293 -10.13 7.57 0.61
C ASN A 293 -11.64 7.86 0.46
N ASN A 294 -12.37 7.71 1.55
CA ASN A 294 -13.80 8.02 1.66
C ASN A 294 -14.04 8.85 2.94
N ASN A 295 -15.31 9.08 3.28
CA ASN A 295 -15.72 9.92 4.41
C ASN A 295 -16.34 9.10 5.56
N LEU A 296 -16.03 7.81 5.68
CA LEU A 296 -16.64 6.94 6.69
C LEU A 296 -16.18 7.35 8.09
N SER A 297 -17.12 7.56 9.01
CA SER A 297 -16.84 7.87 10.42
C SER A 297 -17.25 6.74 11.38
N SER A 298 -18.07 5.80 10.92
CA SER A 298 -18.44 4.60 11.67
C SER A 298 -18.85 3.46 10.74
N LEU A 299 -18.81 2.24 11.26
CA LEU A 299 -19.32 1.03 10.60
C LEU A 299 -20.32 0.34 11.53
N SER A 300 -21.45 -0.11 10.98
CA SER A 300 -22.41 -0.89 11.75
C SER A 300 -21.92 -2.34 11.96
N PRO A 301 -22.31 -3.03 13.03
CA PRO A 301 -21.89 -4.41 13.27
C PRO A 301 -22.31 -5.40 12.16
N GLY A 302 -23.39 -5.08 11.42
CA GLY A 302 -23.93 -5.91 10.35
C GLY A 302 -23.39 -5.62 8.96
N VAL A 303 -22.48 -4.64 8.79
CA VAL A 303 -22.01 -4.22 7.45
C VAL A 303 -21.29 -5.36 6.72
N PHE A 304 -20.49 -6.15 7.42
CA PHE A 304 -19.73 -7.28 6.88
C PHE A 304 -20.43 -8.63 7.08
N TYR A 305 -21.74 -8.62 7.29
CA TYR A 305 -22.50 -9.84 7.51
C TYR A 305 -22.29 -10.83 6.35
N ASN A 306 -21.95 -12.08 6.70
CA ASN A 306 -21.73 -13.20 5.78
C ASN A 306 -20.49 -13.11 4.85
N MET A 307 -19.57 -12.17 5.08
CA MET A 307 -18.35 -12.00 4.26
C MET A 307 -17.18 -12.90 4.72
N SER A 308 -17.44 -14.19 4.92
CA SER A 308 -16.46 -15.12 5.50
C SER A 308 -15.25 -15.44 4.62
N ASN A 309 -15.36 -15.20 3.31
CA ASN A 309 -14.31 -15.39 2.31
C ASN A 309 -13.44 -14.14 2.09
N LEU A 310 -13.72 -13.02 2.76
CA LEU A 310 -12.96 -11.78 2.56
C LEU A 310 -11.52 -11.97 3.02
N GLN A 311 -10.56 -11.65 2.14
CA GLN A 311 -9.12 -11.83 2.36
C GLN A 311 -8.40 -10.48 2.50
N TYR A 312 -8.89 -9.45 1.80
CA TYR A 312 -8.34 -8.10 1.79
C TYR A 312 -9.43 -7.08 2.09
N LEU A 313 -9.20 -6.26 3.12
CA LEU A 313 -10.05 -5.12 3.47
C LEU A 313 -9.19 -3.87 3.62
N ASN A 314 -9.46 -2.86 2.80
CA ASN A 314 -8.84 -1.55 2.93
C ASN A 314 -9.90 -0.49 3.25
N ILE A 315 -9.81 0.08 4.46
CA ILE A 315 -10.64 1.19 4.94
C ILE A 315 -9.77 2.37 5.38
N SER A 316 -8.55 2.48 4.83
CA SER A 316 -7.62 3.59 5.09
C SER A 316 -8.13 4.93 4.55
N TYR A 317 -7.55 6.05 5.00
CA TYR A 317 -7.94 7.39 4.56
C TYR A 317 -9.46 7.61 4.70
N ASN A 318 -9.97 7.38 5.90
CA ASN A 318 -11.33 7.65 6.31
C ASN A 318 -11.30 8.42 7.65
N ASN A 319 -12.45 8.58 8.30
CA ASN A 319 -12.59 9.31 9.57
C ASN A 319 -12.93 8.39 10.76
N LEU A 320 -12.53 7.12 10.71
CA LEU A 320 -12.85 6.11 11.72
C LEU A 320 -11.98 6.30 12.98
N ASN A 321 -12.54 6.07 14.17
CA ASN A 321 -11.82 6.16 15.44
C ASN A 321 -12.02 4.96 16.38
N ASP A 322 -13.12 4.21 16.23
CA ASP A 322 -13.39 2.95 16.93
C ASP A 322 -14.40 2.10 16.14
N PHE A 323 -14.57 0.85 16.56
CA PHE A 323 -15.55 -0.09 16.02
C PHE A 323 -16.40 -0.68 17.13
N LYS A 324 -17.69 -0.90 16.86
CA LYS A 324 -18.57 -1.61 17.78
C LYS A 324 -18.18 -3.08 17.87
N PHE A 325 -18.39 -3.67 19.04
CA PHE A 325 -18.13 -5.09 19.26
C PHE A 325 -18.93 -5.94 18.26
N GLY A 326 -18.27 -6.92 17.65
CA GLY A 326 -18.86 -7.82 16.67
C GLY A 326 -18.81 -7.37 15.20
N THR A 327 -18.35 -6.15 14.91
CA THR A 327 -18.26 -5.64 13.52
C THR A 327 -17.48 -6.55 12.57
N PHE A 328 -16.47 -7.28 13.06
CA PHE A 328 -15.58 -8.09 12.23
C PHE A 328 -15.71 -9.62 12.44
N ASP A 329 -16.66 -10.08 13.27
CA ASP A 329 -16.73 -11.48 13.71
C ASP A 329 -16.97 -12.50 12.59
N THR A 330 -17.53 -12.05 11.47
CA THR A 330 -17.78 -12.86 10.29
C THR A 330 -16.55 -13.02 9.39
N LEU A 331 -15.54 -12.15 9.51
CA LEU A 331 -14.39 -12.05 8.59
C LEU A 331 -13.30 -13.10 8.87
N LYS A 332 -13.70 -14.37 8.82
CA LYS A 332 -12.86 -15.50 9.22
C LYS A 332 -11.63 -15.69 8.34
N SER A 333 -11.65 -15.27 7.08
CA SER A 333 -10.52 -15.46 6.13
C SER A 333 -9.65 -14.22 5.95
N LEU A 334 -9.88 -13.15 6.72
CA LEU A 334 -9.22 -11.87 6.49
C LEU A 334 -7.72 -11.97 6.83
N GLY A 335 -6.88 -11.76 5.82
CA GLY A 335 -5.42 -11.82 5.93
C GLY A 335 -4.75 -10.45 5.96
N ILE A 336 -5.33 -9.48 5.25
CA ILE A 336 -4.81 -8.12 5.13
C ILE A 336 -5.89 -7.12 5.55
N LEU A 337 -5.58 -6.32 6.56
CA LEU A 337 -6.43 -5.23 7.04
C LEU A 337 -5.64 -3.92 7.03
N ASP A 338 -6.17 -2.93 6.31
CA ASP A 338 -5.61 -1.58 6.28
C ASP A 338 -6.55 -0.55 6.93
N LEU A 339 -6.12 -0.05 8.10
CA LEU A 339 -6.76 0.99 8.91
C LEU A 339 -5.93 2.30 8.92
N SER A 340 -4.89 2.40 8.09
CA SER A 340 -3.99 3.55 8.13
C SER A 340 -4.71 4.86 7.78
N ASN A 341 -4.16 6.00 8.20
CA ASN A 341 -4.72 7.33 7.89
C ASN A 341 -6.19 7.44 8.34
N ASN A 342 -6.44 7.16 9.61
CA ASN A 342 -7.73 7.33 10.29
C ASN A 342 -7.47 8.08 11.61
N ASN A 343 -8.41 8.01 12.56
CA ASN A 343 -8.38 8.72 13.84
C ASN A 343 -8.35 7.75 15.04
N PHE A 344 -7.71 6.58 14.92
CA PHE A 344 -7.68 5.59 16.01
C PHE A 344 -6.70 5.98 17.13
N ASP A 345 -7.17 6.03 18.38
CA ASP A 345 -6.33 6.29 19.56
C ASP A 345 -5.71 5.00 20.16
N SER A 346 -6.25 3.84 19.82
CA SER A 346 -5.78 2.53 20.28
C SER A 346 -6.23 1.42 19.33
N ILE A 347 -5.71 0.21 19.54
CA ILE A 347 -6.17 -0.99 18.83
C ILE A 347 -7.53 -1.42 19.40
N SER A 348 -8.58 -1.31 18.59
CA SER A 348 -9.95 -1.63 19.00
C SER A 348 -10.10 -3.10 19.43
N THR A 349 -10.81 -3.34 20.53
CA THR A 349 -11.13 -4.70 21.04
C THR A 349 -12.05 -5.48 20.10
N SER A 350 -12.73 -4.79 19.18
CA SER A 350 -13.58 -5.37 18.15
C SER A 350 -12.80 -6.19 17.10
N LEU A 351 -11.46 -6.10 17.08
CA LEU A 351 -10.59 -6.89 16.21
C LEU A 351 -10.27 -8.30 16.75
N HIS A 352 -10.80 -8.66 17.93
CA HIS A 352 -10.45 -9.90 18.64
C HIS A 352 -10.69 -11.21 17.86
N SER A 353 -11.60 -11.21 16.89
CA SER A 353 -12.01 -12.38 16.10
C SER A 353 -11.15 -12.62 14.85
N LEU A 354 -10.29 -11.69 14.45
CA LEU A 354 -9.54 -11.70 13.19
C LEU A 354 -8.27 -12.57 13.22
N LYS A 355 -8.42 -13.89 13.44
CA LYS A 355 -7.30 -14.80 13.72
C LYS A 355 -6.32 -15.04 12.55
N ASN A 356 -6.72 -14.74 11.32
CA ASN A 356 -5.93 -15.02 10.12
C ASN A 356 -5.13 -13.81 9.58
N ILE A 357 -5.16 -12.68 10.27
CA ILE A 357 -4.40 -11.49 9.89
C ILE A 357 -2.92 -11.81 9.87
N HIS A 358 -2.30 -11.64 8.70
CA HIS A 358 -0.85 -11.73 8.51
C HIS A 358 -0.22 -10.38 8.18
N GLN A 359 -1.02 -9.38 7.79
CA GLN A 359 -0.54 -8.03 7.47
C GLN A 359 -1.53 -6.97 7.97
N PHE A 360 -1.03 -6.11 8.86
CA PHE A 360 -1.85 -5.11 9.54
C PHE A 360 -1.25 -3.71 9.41
N TYR A 361 -2.06 -2.76 8.94
CA TYR A 361 -1.67 -1.37 8.79
C TYR A 361 -2.49 -0.48 9.72
N ILE A 362 -1.80 0.27 10.58
CA ILE A 362 -2.38 1.25 11.51
C ILE A 362 -1.57 2.54 11.55
N GLN A 363 -0.64 2.74 10.61
CA GLN A 363 0.18 3.95 10.52
C GLN A 363 -0.66 5.21 10.25
N ASN A 364 -0.12 6.38 10.58
CA ASN A 364 -0.81 7.68 10.45
C ASN A 364 -2.17 7.69 11.19
N ASN A 365 -2.16 7.35 12.47
CA ASN A 365 -3.33 7.41 13.36
C ASN A 365 -2.95 8.20 14.61
N HIS A 366 -3.69 8.01 15.70
CA HIS A 366 -3.46 8.65 16.99
C HIS A 366 -3.11 7.63 18.10
N VAL A 367 -2.58 6.47 17.72
CA VAL A 367 -2.32 5.37 18.65
C VAL A 367 -1.25 5.75 19.65
N GLN A 368 -1.55 5.68 20.95
CA GLN A 368 -0.61 6.05 22.02
C GLN A 368 0.09 4.83 22.63
N ASN A 369 -0.55 3.67 22.58
CA ASN A 369 -0.03 2.44 23.17
C ASN A 369 -0.49 1.23 22.37
N ILE A 370 0.44 0.33 22.08
CA ILE A 370 0.16 -0.98 21.50
C ILE A 370 0.59 -2.04 22.51
N ASN A 371 -0.35 -2.91 22.90
CA ASN A 371 -0.07 -4.07 23.75
C ASN A 371 0.32 -5.27 22.88
N PRO A 372 1.56 -5.78 22.94
CA PRO A 372 2.00 -6.89 22.10
C PRO A 372 1.30 -8.22 22.41
N ASP A 373 0.92 -8.47 23.66
CA ASP A 373 0.18 -9.70 24.04
C ASP A 373 -1.24 -9.69 23.49
N GLN A 374 -1.89 -8.51 23.49
CA GLN A 374 -3.17 -8.32 22.84
C GLN A 374 -3.06 -8.58 21.33
N LEU A 375 -2.03 -8.02 20.68
CA LEU A 375 -1.77 -8.26 19.25
C LEU A 375 -1.56 -9.73 18.93
N LYS A 376 -0.75 -10.46 19.71
CA LYS A 376 -0.54 -11.91 19.53
C LYS A 376 -1.84 -12.70 19.70
N THR A 377 -2.68 -12.28 20.66
CA THR A 377 -3.98 -12.91 20.92
C THR A 377 -4.96 -12.67 19.77
N TYR A 378 -5.00 -11.45 19.22
CA TYR A 378 -5.90 -11.09 18.14
C TYR A 378 -5.41 -11.65 16.81
N PHE A 379 -4.12 -11.51 16.52
CA PHE A 379 -3.47 -11.83 15.24
C PHE A 379 -2.31 -12.84 15.42
N PRO A 380 -2.61 -14.11 15.74
CA PRO A 380 -1.57 -15.12 15.97
C PRO A 380 -0.73 -15.44 14.72
N GLN A 381 -1.19 -15.09 13.52
CA GLN A 381 -0.51 -15.31 12.24
C GLN A 381 0.19 -14.05 11.70
N LEU A 382 0.34 -13.00 12.51
CA LEU A 382 0.88 -11.72 12.09
C LEU A 382 2.32 -11.88 11.57
N LYS A 383 2.59 -11.37 10.37
CA LYS A 383 3.91 -11.36 9.72
C LYS A 383 4.44 -9.95 9.46
N LYS A 384 3.54 -8.99 9.26
CA LYS A 384 3.90 -7.60 8.97
C LYS A 384 2.97 -6.65 9.71
N ILE A 385 3.57 -5.64 10.36
CA ILE A 385 2.82 -4.57 11.00
C ILE A 385 3.43 -3.22 10.66
N PHE A 386 2.57 -2.25 10.35
CA PHE A 386 2.93 -0.87 10.03
C PHE A 386 2.22 0.03 11.03
N PHE A 387 2.98 0.74 11.86
CA PHE A 387 2.44 1.57 12.94
C PHE A 387 3.16 2.92 13.08
N ASP A 388 3.94 3.32 12.07
CA ASP A 388 4.62 4.61 12.07
C ASP A 388 3.64 5.80 12.10
N ASN A 389 4.14 6.99 12.46
CA ASN A 389 3.33 8.22 12.56
C ASN A 389 2.12 8.06 13.47
N ASN A 390 2.36 7.49 14.64
CA ASN A 390 1.44 7.42 15.77
C ASN A 390 2.09 8.13 16.98
N TYR A 391 1.38 8.22 18.10
CA TYR A 391 1.86 8.88 19.32
C TYR A 391 2.50 7.90 20.32
N LEU A 392 3.26 6.92 19.84
CA LEU A 392 3.89 5.89 20.68
C LEU A 392 5.13 6.43 21.40
N SER A 393 5.29 6.09 22.68
CA SER A 393 6.53 6.33 23.43
C SER A 393 7.64 5.38 22.98
N CYS A 394 8.91 5.77 23.17
CA CYS A 394 10.03 4.90 22.78
C CYS A 394 10.02 3.58 23.58
N ASP A 395 9.64 3.63 24.86
CA ASP A 395 9.44 2.44 25.69
C ASP A 395 8.41 1.46 25.10
N ASN A 396 7.28 1.99 24.59
CA ASN A 396 6.27 1.16 23.97
C ASN A 396 6.82 0.49 22.70
N ILE A 397 7.52 1.23 21.85
CA ILE A 397 8.13 0.68 20.63
C ILE A 397 9.15 -0.42 20.97
N VAL A 398 10.04 -0.18 21.94
CA VAL A 398 11.02 -1.19 22.39
C VAL A 398 10.31 -2.45 22.89
N ASN A 399 9.21 -2.31 23.63
CA ASN A 399 8.43 -3.45 24.10
C ASN A 399 7.81 -4.25 22.94
N ILE A 400 7.23 -3.56 21.95
CA ILE A 400 6.68 -4.18 20.73
C ILE A 400 7.78 -4.97 20.01
N VAL A 401 8.92 -4.33 19.76
CA VAL A 401 10.06 -4.93 19.05
C VAL A 401 10.59 -6.17 19.77
N ARG A 402 10.77 -6.09 21.09
CA ARG A 402 11.24 -7.23 21.90
C ARG A 402 10.25 -8.39 21.90
N GLN A 403 8.95 -8.10 21.95
CA GLN A 403 7.95 -9.13 22.14
C GLN A 403 7.44 -9.76 20.84
N LEU A 404 7.39 -9.04 19.72
CA LEU A 404 6.80 -9.55 18.47
C LEU A 404 7.72 -10.50 17.67
N ASN A 405 8.91 -10.86 18.19
CA ASN A 405 9.88 -11.76 17.56
C ASN A 405 10.42 -11.24 16.20
N SER A 406 11.58 -11.72 15.76
CA SER A 406 12.23 -11.30 14.50
C SER A 406 11.46 -11.67 13.23
N SER A 407 10.43 -12.52 13.34
CA SER A 407 9.59 -12.95 12.21
C SER A 407 8.58 -11.90 11.76
N VAL A 408 8.27 -10.89 12.60
CA VAL A 408 7.35 -9.82 12.24
C VAL A 408 8.13 -8.65 11.69
N VAL A 409 8.00 -8.41 10.39
CA VAL A 409 8.62 -7.25 9.73
C VAL A 409 7.86 -6.00 10.14
N MET A 410 8.54 -5.12 10.85
CA MET A 410 8.11 -3.74 11.11
C MET A 410 8.71 -2.87 10.01
N LEU A 411 7.87 -2.06 9.36
CA LEU A 411 8.29 -1.18 8.27
C LEU A 411 8.03 0.27 8.65
N HIS A 412 8.97 1.14 8.27
CA HIS A 412 9.06 2.52 8.75
C HIS A 412 9.48 3.42 7.60
N ASN A 413 8.74 4.51 7.37
CA ASN A 413 9.02 5.44 6.28
C ASN A 413 9.47 6.84 6.74
N ASN A 414 9.83 7.03 8.01
CA ASN A 414 10.22 8.36 8.51
C ASN A 414 11.55 8.38 9.27
N LEU A 415 12.62 8.68 8.51
CA LEU A 415 13.83 9.29 9.03
C LEU A 415 13.59 10.81 9.11
N ARG A 416 13.10 11.30 10.25
CA ARG A 416 13.16 12.73 10.59
C ARG A 416 13.96 12.90 11.89
N ASN A 417 14.48 14.11 12.13
CA ASN A 417 15.40 14.50 13.22
C ASN A 417 14.83 14.37 14.66
N SER A 418 14.11 13.28 14.97
CA SER A 418 13.60 12.94 16.31
C SER A 418 14.32 11.73 16.89
N THR A 419 14.05 11.42 18.17
CA THR A 419 14.39 10.12 18.75
C THR A 419 13.76 9.01 17.90
N ASN A 420 14.57 7.99 17.61
CA ASN A 420 14.17 6.89 16.77
C ASN A 420 14.59 5.56 17.42
N VAL A 421 13.74 4.54 17.25
CA VAL A 421 14.01 3.16 17.63
C VAL A 421 13.88 2.33 16.36
N HIS A 422 15.00 1.77 15.87
CA HIS A 422 15.05 1.00 14.61
C HIS A 422 14.48 1.72 13.38
N GLY A 423 14.64 3.05 13.29
CA GLY A 423 14.07 3.84 12.19
C GLY A 423 12.60 4.20 12.35
N ILE A 424 11.98 3.90 13.50
CA ILE A 424 10.63 4.34 13.88
C ILE A 424 10.75 5.56 14.78
N SER A 425 10.10 6.66 14.41
CA SER A 425 10.03 7.86 15.25
C SER A 425 9.15 7.59 16.49
N CYS A 426 9.61 7.99 17.67
CA CYS A 426 8.83 7.93 18.91
C CYS A 426 8.67 9.32 19.56
N LEU A 427 7.62 9.46 20.35
CA LEU A 427 7.32 10.68 21.09
C LEU A 427 7.65 10.50 22.56
N ASP A 428 8.93 10.55 22.87
CA ASP A 428 9.33 10.88 24.21
C ASP A 428 9.49 12.39 24.28
N LYS A 429 8.94 13.02 25.34
CA LYS A 429 9.41 14.35 25.71
C LYS A 429 10.93 14.26 25.82
N PRO A 430 11.70 15.26 25.37
CA PRO A 430 13.09 15.31 25.79
C PRO A 430 13.07 15.11 27.31
N GLU A 431 13.80 14.11 27.80
CA GLU A 431 14.08 14.02 29.22
C GLU A 431 14.39 15.45 29.67
N VAL A 432 13.74 15.91 30.75
CA VAL A 432 14.06 17.19 31.40
C VAL A 432 15.56 17.34 31.27
N PRO A 433 16.07 18.40 30.58
CA PRO A 433 17.47 18.44 30.21
C PRO A 433 18.25 18.07 31.46
N LEU A 434 19.11 17.05 31.36
CA LEU A 434 19.82 16.46 32.51
C LEU A 434 20.54 17.55 33.35
N VAL A 435 20.63 18.76 32.80
CA VAL A 435 21.18 19.97 33.37
C VAL A 435 20.23 21.17 33.11
N PRO A 436 19.87 21.99 34.12
CA PRO A 436 19.18 23.26 33.92
C PRO A 436 20.01 24.21 33.06
N LYS A 437 19.37 24.96 32.15
CA LYS A 437 20.05 25.96 31.31
C LYS A 437 20.75 27.08 32.11
N HIS A 438 20.39 27.28 33.38
CA HIS A 438 20.89 28.37 34.23
C HIS A 438 21.49 27.89 35.58
N PHE A 439 21.96 26.64 35.68
CA PHE A 439 22.52 26.14 36.93
C PHE A 439 23.82 26.87 37.34
N ASN A 440 23.79 27.56 38.48
CA ASN A 440 24.96 28.22 39.06
C ASN A 440 25.47 27.46 40.29
N LYS A 441 26.73 27.00 40.23
CA LYS A 441 27.33 26.08 41.21
C LYS A 441 27.31 26.59 42.66
N THR A 442 27.24 27.90 42.86
CA THR A 442 27.30 28.55 44.18
C THR A 442 25.92 28.85 44.79
N ASP A 443 24.82 28.67 44.03
CA ASP A 443 23.50 29.13 44.44
C ASP A 443 22.59 27.97 44.86
N ASN A 444 22.12 28.00 46.10
CA ASN A 444 21.18 27.02 46.63
C ASN A 444 19.76 27.19 46.02
N GLU A 445 19.41 28.35 45.49
CA GLU A 445 18.11 28.57 44.83
C GLU A 445 18.04 27.79 43.50
N THR A 446 19.10 27.83 42.68
CA THR A 446 19.15 27.08 41.40
C THR A 446 19.07 25.56 41.57
N LEU A 447 19.52 25.04 42.73
CA LEU A 447 19.35 23.63 43.10
C LEU A 447 17.89 23.30 43.35
N LYS A 448 17.19 24.14 44.11
CA LYS A 448 15.77 23.95 44.42
C LYS A 448 14.90 24.02 43.16
N ASP A 449 15.19 24.97 42.27
CA ASP A 449 14.49 25.09 40.99
C ASP A 449 14.67 23.84 40.13
N TYR A 450 15.88 23.28 40.07
CA TYR A 450 16.13 22.01 39.37
C TYR A 450 15.37 20.83 40.01
N PHE A 451 15.30 20.78 41.34
CA PHE A 451 14.48 19.78 42.03
C PHE A 451 13.00 19.89 41.67
N ASP A 452 12.47 21.12 41.62
CA ASP A 452 11.09 21.40 41.21
C ASP A 452 10.85 21.01 39.74
N GLU A 453 11.83 21.19 38.84
CA GLU A 453 11.77 20.75 37.45
C GLU A 453 11.75 19.21 37.31
N ILE A 454 12.56 18.48 38.10
CA ILE A 454 12.63 17.02 38.00
C ILE A 454 11.50 16.30 38.73
N LYS A 455 10.66 16.96 39.54
CA LYS A 455 9.55 16.35 40.32
C LYS A 455 8.55 15.51 39.51
N ASN A 456 8.50 15.69 38.19
CA ASN A 456 7.64 14.93 37.28
C ASN A 456 8.43 14.03 36.30
N SER A 457 9.73 13.84 36.53
CA SER A 457 10.62 13.01 35.72
C SER A 457 10.72 11.57 36.25
N SER A 458 11.16 10.64 35.38
CA SER A 458 11.53 9.27 35.74
C SER A 458 12.63 9.24 36.82
N LEU A 459 13.59 10.17 36.76
CA LEU A 459 14.64 10.32 37.77
C LEU A 459 14.07 10.55 39.18
N TYR A 460 13.06 11.41 39.31
CA TYR A 460 12.42 11.66 40.59
C TYR A 460 11.59 10.47 41.09
N GLN A 461 10.95 9.72 40.20
CA GLN A 461 10.28 8.47 40.57
C GLN A 461 11.27 7.42 41.11
N ILE A 462 12.47 7.34 40.52
CA ILE A 462 13.55 6.48 41.01
C ILE A 462 14.03 6.94 42.39
N LEU A 463 14.23 8.25 42.60
CA LEU A 463 14.58 8.80 43.91
C LEU A 463 13.51 8.48 44.99
N GLN A 464 12.23 8.57 44.62
CA GLN A 464 11.13 8.17 45.49
C GLN A 464 11.15 6.68 45.85
N GLN A 465 11.45 5.80 44.88
CA GLN A 465 11.56 4.36 45.12
C GLN A 465 12.74 4.01 46.02
N ILE A 466 13.90 4.67 45.81
CA ILE A 466 15.09 4.48 46.66
C ILE A 466 14.77 4.88 48.11
N TYR A 467 14.20 6.08 48.32
CA TYR A 467 13.81 6.55 49.65
C TYR A 467 12.78 5.62 50.33
N SER A 468 11.78 5.19 49.57
CA SER A 468 10.76 4.25 50.04
C SER A 468 11.37 2.90 50.45
N SER A 469 12.38 2.43 49.71
CA SER A 469 13.10 1.18 49.99
C SER A 469 13.95 1.24 51.26
N GLU A 470 14.50 2.41 51.62
CA GLU A 470 15.25 2.62 52.86
C GLU A 470 14.34 2.72 54.08
N LYS A 471 13.21 3.43 53.97
CA LYS A 471 12.23 3.55 55.07
C LYS A 471 11.64 2.19 55.44
N ALA A 472 11.46 1.31 54.44
CA ALA A 472 11.04 -0.08 54.63
C ALA A 472 12.10 -0.97 55.30
N LYS A 473 13.39 -0.61 55.21
CA LYS A 473 14.50 -1.31 55.90
C LYS A 473 14.70 -0.86 57.34
N ASN A 474 14.36 0.39 57.67
CA ASN A 474 14.50 0.95 59.02
C ASN A 474 13.28 0.72 59.94
N VAL A 475 12.12 0.37 59.39
CA VAL A 475 10.92 0.05 60.17
C VAL A 475 10.48 -1.37 59.81
N GLY A 476 10.69 -2.31 60.73
CA GLY A 476 10.32 -3.72 60.56
C GLY A 476 8.84 -3.89 60.22
N HIS A 477 8.57 -4.06 58.93
CA HIS A 477 7.35 -4.50 58.24
C HIS A 477 5.96 -3.93 58.64
N SER A 478 5.27 -3.49 57.58
CA SER A 478 3.83 -3.23 57.42
C SER A 478 3.31 -1.83 57.80
N LYS A 479 2.99 -1.03 56.76
CA LYS A 479 1.63 -0.58 56.41
C LYS A 479 1.70 0.53 55.35
N ASN A 480 0.89 0.39 54.30
CA ASN A 480 0.47 1.41 53.32
C ASN A 480 1.51 2.49 52.93
N LEU A 481 2.33 2.20 51.91
CA LEU A 481 3.23 3.17 51.25
C LEU A 481 2.56 4.03 50.17
N SER A 482 1.24 4.25 50.24
CA SER A 482 0.50 4.98 49.20
C SER A 482 0.39 6.50 49.41
N SER A 483 1.21 7.11 50.27
CA SER A 483 1.16 8.58 50.49
C SER A 483 2.46 9.23 50.98
N ASP A 484 3.56 9.16 50.22
CA ASP A 484 4.84 9.77 50.65
C ASP A 484 5.51 10.71 49.61
N LYS A 485 4.76 11.28 48.65
CA LYS A 485 5.27 12.38 47.81
C LYS A 485 5.68 13.59 48.69
N LEU A 486 4.82 13.95 49.65
CA LEU A 486 5.03 15.05 50.59
C LEU A 486 6.23 14.81 51.54
N LEU A 487 6.47 13.55 51.92
CA LEU A 487 7.55 13.20 52.86
C LEU A 487 8.90 13.09 52.17
N THR A 488 8.92 12.62 50.92
CA THR A 488 10.12 12.61 50.06
C THR A 488 10.52 14.05 49.71
N ASP A 489 9.55 14.91 49.38
CA ASP A 489 9.78 16.34 49.17
C ASP A 489 10.39 17.00 50.41
N LYS A 490 9.85 16.71 51.60
CA LYS A 490 10.36 17.25 52.87
C LYS A 490 11.77 16.75 53.21
N TYR A 491 12.05 15.45 53.01
CA TYR A 491 13.37 14.87 53.27
C TYR A 491 14.46 15.43 52.33
N LEU A 492 14.11 15.59 51.04
CA LEU A 492 15.02 16.18 50.06
C LEU A 492 15.26 17.67 50.36
N GLU A 493 14.20 18.44 50.64
CA GLU A 493 14.33 19.85 51.06
C GLU A 493 15.19 20.02 52.31
N ASP A 494 15.02 19.15 53.32
CA ASP A 494 15.78 19.20 54.58
C ASP A 494 17.27 18.85 54.36
N ASN A 495 17.58 17.88 53.50
CA ASN A 495 18.97 17.53 53.17
C ASN A 495 19.66 18.59 52.30
N ILE A 496 18.96 19.20 51.35
CA ILE A 496 19.51 20.29 50.53
C ILE A 496 19.83 21.51 51.39
N LYS A 497 18.96 21.84 52.36
CA LYS A 497 19.14 22.97 53.28
C LYS A 497 20.22 22.72 54.33
N ASN A 498 20.27 21.51 54.90
CA ASN A 498 21.03 21.27 56.13
C ASN A 498 22.24 20.33 55.98
N ASN A 499 22.39 19.62 54.84
CA ASN A 499 23.47 18.65 54.64
C ASN A 499 24.45 19.09 53.53
N ARG A 500 25.48 19.85 53.93
CA ARG A 500 26.48 20.44 53.02
C ARG A 500 27.20 19.41 52.15
N ASN A 501 27.37 18.18 52.63
CA ASN A 501 28.01 17.10 51.87
C ASN A 501 27.08 16.59 50.77
N PHE A 502 25.81 16.35 51.08
CA PHE A 502 24.79 15.97 50.11
C PHE A 502 24.69 17.02 48.99
N THR A 503 24.62 18.31 49.34
CA THR A 503 24.56 19.40 48.36
C THR A 503 25.79 19.45 47.46
N ASN A 504 26.99 19.17 48.00
CA ASN A 504 28.22 19.16 47.21
C ASN A 504 28.30 17.96 46.26
N TYR A 505 27.94 16.75 46.71
CA TYR A 505 27.90 15.57 45.85
C TYR A 505 26.82 15.69 44.76
N PHE A 506 25.68 16.26 45.09
CA PHE A 506 24.60 16.46 44.12
C PHE A 506 24.98 17.50 43.06
N ARG A 507 25.70 18.58 43.44
CA ARG A 507 26.30 19.52 42.46
C ARG A 507 27.32 18.82 41.55
N GLU A 508 28.16 17.97 42.13
CA GLU A 508 29.17 17.23 41.37
C GLU A 508 28.54 16.22 40.40
N PHE A 509 27.43 15.59 40.81
CA PHE A 509 26.59 14.77 39.94
C PHE A 509 26.04 15.57 38.75
N ILE A 510 25.44 16.75 38.97
CA ILE A 510 24.92 17.61 37.89
C ILE A 510 26.04 18.06 36.94
N GLU A 511 27.23 18.41 37.47
CA GLU A 511 28.39 18.79 36.65
C GLU A 511 28.96 17.62 35.84
N ASN A 512 28.93 16.40 36.38
CA ASN A 512 29.32 15.21 35.62
C ASN A 512 28.33 14.89 34.50
N GLN A 513 27.03 15.15 34.70
CA GLN A 513 26.03 15.05 33.63
C GLN A 513 26.29 16.04 32.48
N LYS A 514 26.69 17.30 32.78
CA LYS A 514 27.11 18.28 31.74
C LYS A 514 28.23 17.75 30.83
N LYS A 515 29.18 17.02 31.41
CA LYS A 515 30.32 16.44 30.66
C LYS A 515 29.89 15.26 29.78
N ILE A 516 28.91 14.47 30.22
CA ILE A 516 28.39 13.30 29.49
C ILE A 516 27.52 13.74 28.31
N VAL A 517 26.69 14.78 28.47
CA VAL A 517 25.81 15.30 27.40
C VAL A 517 26.59 15.95 26.24
N ASN A 518 27.80 16.46 26.48
CA ASN A 518 28.66 17.04 25.45
C ASN A 518 29.37 16.01 24.56
N VAL A 519 29.26 14.71 24.84
CA VAL A 519 29.77 13.64 23.96
C VAL A 519 28.67 13.25 22.97
N ASP A 520 28.75 13.86 21.79
CA ASP A 520 27.72 14.02 20.77
C ASP A 520 27.04 12.72 20.25
N ASN A 521 25.84 12.89 19.68
CA ASN A 521 24.89 11.89 19.15
C ASN A 521 25.48 10.89 18.13
N GLN A 522 26.67 11.16 17.57
CA GLN A 522 27.37 10.26 16.66
C GLN A 522 28.02 9.06 17.37
N VAL A 523 28.40 9.19 18.65
CA VAL A 523 29.00 8.09 19.43
C VAL A 523 27.93 7.07 19.81
N ASN A 524 26.75 7.52 20.23
CA ASN A 524 25.62 6.64 20.53
C ASN A 524 25.16 5.88 19.27
N ALA A 525 25.04 6.55 18.12
CA ALA A 525 24.65 5.88 16.87
C ALA A 525 25.67 4.80 16.43
N LYS A 526 26.98 5.04 16.61
CA LYS A 526 28.04 4.06 16.29
C LYS A 526 28.14 2.94 17.32
N LEU A 527 27.89 3.22 18.60
CA LEU A 527 27.88 2.22 19.67
C LEU A 527 26.68 1.27 19.52
N TYR A 528 25.49 1.80 19.20
CA TYR A 528 24.33 0.97 18.90
C TYR A 528 24.56 0.13 17.64
N LYS A 529 25.18 0.68 16.59
CA LYS A 529 25.57 -0.08 15.41
C LYS A 529 26.56 -1.21 15.72
N TYR A 530 27.53 -0.97 16.59
CA TYR A 530 28.52 -1.98 17.01
C TYR A 530 27.91 -3.08 17.90
N ILE A 531 26.99 -2.72 18.80
CA ILE A 531 26.22 -3.68 19.62
C ILE A 531 25.30 -4.52 18.73
N ASP A 532 24.73 -3.93 17.68
CA ASP A 532 23.91 -4.63 16.69
C ASP A 532 24.76 -5.57 15.80
N GLU A 533 25.97 -5.16 15.41
CA GLU A 533 26.93 -6.04 14.71
C GLU A 533 27.38 -7.24 15.58
N LEU A 534 27.55 -7.04 16.89
CA LEU A 534 27.88 -8.10 17.87
C LEU A 534 26.71 -9.04 18.15
N SER A 535 25.46 -8.56 18.10
CA SER A 535 24.28 -9.39 18.33
C SER A 535 23.97 -10.30 17.12
N HIS A 536 24.42 -9.90 15.92
CA HIS A 536 24.30 -10.67 14.68
C HIS A 536 25.49 -11.61 14.42
N SER A 537 26.63 -11.46 15.10
CA SER A 537 27.78 -12.37 14.99
C SER A 537 27.66 -13.59 15.91
N GLN A 538 26.67 -14.45 15.67
CA GLN A 538 26.53 -15.73 16.39
C GLN A 538 27.26 -16.91 15.75
N GLU A 539 28.15 -16.68 14.78
CA GLU A 539 28.95 -17.76 14.19
C GLU A 539 30.38 -17.32 13.94
N THR A 540 31.22 -17.39 14.97
CA THR A 540 32.52 -18.09 14.94
C THR A 540 33.21 -17.96 16.30
N LYS A 541 33.52 -19.11 16.89
CA LYS A 541 34.40 -19.21 18.06
C LYS A 541 35.78 -18.64 17.73
N THR A 542 36.41 -18.09 18.76
CA THR A 542 37.83 -17.66 18.83
C THR A 542 38.23 -16.60 17.81
N ASN A 543 38.06 -15.33 18.19
CA ASN A 543 39.17 -14.40 18.14
C ASN A 543 39.04 -13.38 19.27
N ILE A 544 40.16 -13.19 19.94
CA ILE A 544 40.38 -12.25 21.03
C ILE A 544 39.92 -10.87 20.55
N LEU A 545 39.15 -10.18 21.39
CA LEU A 545 38.82 -8.76 21.26
C LEU A 545 40.07 -8.03 20.80
N ASP A 546 40.00 -7.33 19.68
CA ASP A 546 41.06 -6.43 19.24
C ASP A 546 40.78 -5.05 19.85
N PRO A 547 41.37 -4.70 21.01
CA PRO A 547 41.15 -3.42 21.68
C PRO A 547 41.64 -2.23 20.83
N GLU A 548 42.46 -2.45 19.79
CA GLU A 548 42.94 -1.37 18.92
C GLU A 548 41.83 -0.79 18.01
N LYS A 549 40.72 -1.51 17.79
CA LYS A 549 39.57 -0.98 17.02
C LYS A 549 38.66 -0.04 17.81
N LEU A 550 38.86 0.09 19.13
CA LEU A 550 38.11 0.98 20.04
C LEU A 550 38.93 2.18 20.52
N VAL A 551 40.07 2.47 19.88
CA VAL A 551 40.90 3.63 20.23
C VAL A 551 40.31 4.88 19.60
N TYR A 552 39.81 5.80 20.43
CA TYR A 552 39.53 7.16 20.04
C TYR A 552 40.76 8.02 20.34
N THR A 553 41.35 8.66 19.33
CA THR A 553 42.36 9.69 19.53
C THR A 553 41.66 11.04 19.72
N GLU A 554 41.61 11.55 20.95
CA GLU A 554 41.43 12.99 21.13
C GLU A 554 42.65 13.71 20.56
N THR A 555 42.42 14.78 19.80
CA THR A 555 43.44 15.77 19.44
C THR A 555 43.91 16.51 20.69
N ASN A 556 44.69 15.83 21.53
CA ASN A 556 45.75 16.32 22.43
C ASN A 556 46.21 15.16 23.33
N GLY A 557 47.08 14.32 22.76
CA GLY A 557 48.05 13.44 23.44
C GLY A 557 47.72 12.92 24.84
N SER A 558 46.86 11.90 24.94
CA SER A 558 47.04 10.76 25.86
C SER A 558 46.01 9.67 25.58
N ASN A 559 46.47 8.49 25.17
CA ASN A 559 45.61 7.32 24.94
C ASN A 559 45.06 6.82 26.28
N LYS A 560 43.74 6.90 26.49
CA LYS A 560 43.06 6.19 27.60
C LYS A 560 42.09 5.16 27.03
N ILE A 561 42.27 3.91 27.46
CA ILE A 561 41.36 2.79 27.18
C ILE A 561 40.13 2.98 28.07
N VAL A 562 38.93 3.05 27.48
CA VAL A 562 37.65 3.12 28.22
C VAL A 562 36.89 1.83 27.98
N ILE A 563 36.73 1.02 29.02
CA ILE A 563 35.91 -0.19 29.02
C ILE A 563 34.44 0.24 29.18
N VAL A 564 33.59 -0.14 28.22
CA VAL A 564 32.19 0.31 28.13
C VAL A 564 31.27 -0.60 28.97
N LEU A 565 30.85 -0.12 30.14
CA LEU A 565 29.67 -0.59 30.86
C LEU A 565 28.48 0.31 30.48
N SER A 566 27.30 -0.27 30.23
CA SER A 566 26.11 0.47 29.83
C SER A 566 25.79 1.63 30.78
N ILE A 567 25.43 2.80 30.21
CA ILE A 567 25.26 4.07 30.93
C ILE A 567 24.34 3.94 32.14
N ASN A 568 23.23 3.20 32.04
CA ASN A 568 22.34 2.96 33.19
C ASN A 568 22.96 2.11 34.29
N THR A 569 23.80 1.14 33.92
CA THR A 569 24.49 0.25 34.88
C THR A 569 25.67 0.96 35.52
N ALA A 570 26.41 1.78 34.77
CA ALA A 570 27.45 2.65 35.28
C ALA A 570 26.85 3.74 36.21
N LEU A 571 25.70 4.30 35.86
CA LEU A 571 24.97 5.29 36.67
C LEU A 571 24.38 4.66 37.95
N LEU A 572 23.81 3.46 37.86
CA LEU A 572 23.35 2.68 39.02
C LEU A 572 24.51 2.29 39.94
N CYS A 573 25.66 1.87 39.38
CA CYS A 573 26.87 1.58 40.14
C CYS A 573 27.44 2.85 40.80
N LEU A 574 27.45 3.99 40.10
CA LEU A 574 27.97 5.25 40.64
C LEU A 574 27.07 5.81 41.76
N ILE A 575 25.75 5.73 41.58
CA ILE A 575 24.76 6.12 42.60
C ILE A 575 24.82 5.16 43.80
N ALA A 576 24.97 3.85 43.58
CA ALA A 576 25.14 2.87 44.65
C ALA A 576 26.47 3.07 45.42
N LEU A 577 27.56 3.42 44.72
CA LEU A 577 28.87 3.72 45.33
C LEU A 577 28.84 5.03 46.12
N LEU A 578 28.17 6.07 45.62
CA LEU A 578 28.00 7.34 46.32
C LEU A 578 27.12 7.19 47.57
N ILE A 579 26.04 6.43 47.47
CA ILE A 579 25.16 6.13 48.62
C ILE A 579 25.91 5.26 49.63
N GLY A 580 26.63 4.22 49.18
CA GLY A 580 27.46 3.37 50.04
C GLY A 580 28.54 4.15 50.78
N TYR A 581 29.20 5.09 50.11
CA TYR A 581 30.24 5.94 50.70
C TYR A 581 29.69 6.96 51.71
N VAL A 582 28.52 7.56 51.42
CA VAL A 582 27.83 8.48 52.34
C VAL A 582 27.30 7.73 53.57
N LEU A 583 26.83 6.49 53.41
CA LEU A 583 26.39 5.64 54.52
C LEU A 583 27.56 5.11 55.38
N TYR A 584 28.69 4.76 54.75
CA TYR A 584 29.93 4.35 55.43
C TYR A 584 30.46 5.45 56.37
N LYS A 585 30.37 6.71 55.96
CA LYS A 585 30.91 7.85 56.72
C LYS A 585 30.01 8.33 57.88
N ASN A 586 28.75 7.88 57.94
CA ASN A 586 27.76 8.28 58.96
C ASN A 586 27.61 7.29 60.13
N ASN A 587 28.62 6.44 60.40
CA ASN A 587 28.75 5.61 61.61
C ASN A 587 27.58 4.64 61.90
N ASN A 588 27.19 3.82 60.91
CA ASN A 588 26.36 2.64 61.15
C ASN A 588 27.23 1.37 61.11
N TYR A 589 27.73 0.93 62.27
CA TYR A 589 28.67 -0.20 62.47
C TYR A 589 28.10 -1.61 62.15
N ARG A 590 27.11 -1.74 61.26
CA ARG A 590 26.59 -3.04 60.78
C ARG A 590 26.57 -3.19 59.26
N ALA A 591 27.22 -2.29 58.51
CA ALA A 591 27.35 -2.37 57.05
C ALA A 591 28.65 -3.03 56.57
N VAL A 592 29.16 -4.05 57.29
CA VAL A 592 30.42 -4.73 56.93
C VAL A 592 30.26 -5.80 55.84
N ASN A 593 29.04 -6.25 55.51
CA ASN A 593 28.86 -7.40 54.60
C ASN A 593 28.68 -7.08 53.10
N ILE A 594 28.83 -5.83 52.64
CA ILE A 594 28.68 -5.49 51.21
C ILE A 594 30.03 -5.36 50.49
N ALA A 595 31.12 -5.05 51.21
CA ALA A 595 32.45 -4.97 50.62
C ALA A 595 33.09 -6.36 50.39
N GLU A 596 32.77 -7.37 51.22
CA GLU A 596 33.33 -8.73 51.11
C GLU A 596 32.72 -9.59 49.99
N HIS A 597 31.74 -9.09 49.22
CA HIS A 597 31.17 -9.81 48.06
C HIS A 597 31.56 -9.21 46.70
N LEU A 598 32.40 -8.17 46.69
CA LEU A 598 32.88 -7.52 45.45
C LEU A 598 34.41 -7.65 45.26
N GLU A 599 35.14 -8.32 46.15
CA GLU A 599 36.50 -8.79 45.85
C GLU A 599 36.45 -10.05 44.97
N LEU A 600 36.27 -9.88 43.66
CA LEU A 600 36.85 -10.78 42.68
C LEU A 600 37.33 -10.00 41.44
N SER A 601 38.66 -10.05 41.30
CA SER A 601 39.56 -9.72 40.20
C SER A 601 39.76 -8.26 39.80
N ASP A 602 40.83 -7.70 40.37
CA ASP A 602 41.79 -6.83 39.68
C ASP A 602 42.27 -7.48 38.35
N ASN A 603 41.94 -6.84 37.22
CA ASN A 603 42.78 -6.59 36.03
C ASN A 603 41.95 -5.93 34.92
#